data_AF-A0A1P8YCG3-F1
#
_entry.id   AF-A0A1P8YCG3-F1
#
_cell.length_a   1.000
_cell.length_b   1.000
_cell.length_c   1.000
_cell.angle_alpha   90.00
_cell.angle_beta   90.00
_cell.angle_gamma   90.00
#
_symmetry.space_group_name_H-M   'P 1'
#
loop_
_entity.id
_entity.type
_entity.pdbx_description
1 polymer ?
#
loop_
_entity_poly.entity_id
_entity_poly.type
_entity_poly.pdbx_seq_one_letter_code
_entity_poly.pdbx_strand_id
1 'polypeptide(L)'
;MADLEDLVLTPAERTQGVRVDSVMFRMDWTGEDYPGHLAAFVAGRVRAFGVEPTAVDTDVVYHAAETDPTLRRGDFPVRQLDHLSGVLANLGCTLAVRDSGTDTYEVLVALTGERELTELTHQGIPVRAWGSEPEETLVSLNCPDCSEMLVWELPATETLADERCDCGAVLFDASGRPLPNVTLHD
;
A
#
# COMPACT_ATOMS: atom_id res chain seq x y z
N MET A 1 11.64 8.38 -17.74
CA MET A 1 11.16 8.39 -16.35
C MET A 1 9.91 9.24 -16.31
N ALA A 2 8.79 8.71 -15.82
CA ALA A 2 7.60 9.51 -15.59
C ALA A 2 7.82 10.35 -14.34
N ASP A 3 7.46 11.64 -14.35
CA ASP A 3 7.32 12.38 -13.10
C ASP A 3 6.01 11.96 -12.42
N LEU A 4 5.98 11.88 -11.10
CA LEU A 4 4.74 11.60 -10.37
C LEU A 4 3.67 12.63 -10.73
N GLU A 5 4.04 13.91 -10.88
CA GLU A 5 3.12 14.97 -11.28
C GLU A 5 2.47 14.69 -12.64
N ASP A 6 3.20 14.11 -13.60
CA ASP A 6 2.67 13.78 -14.93
C ASP A 6 1.60 12.68 -14.87
N LEU A 7 1.65 11.84 -13.84
CA LEU A 7 0.77 10.69 -13.69
C LEU A 7 -0.46 11.00 -12.84
N VAL A 8 -0.30 11.81 -11.79
CA VAL A 8 -1.38 12.07 -10.82
C VAL A 8 -2.11 13.38 -11.06
N LEU A 9 -1.54 14.30 -11.87
CA LEU A 9 -2.15 15.58 -12.20
C LEU A 9 -2.48 15.68 -13.69
N THR A 10 -3.64 16.25 -13.99
CA THR A 10 -4.01 16.61 -15.35
C THR A 10 -3.12 17.75 -15.87
N PRO A 11 -2.97 17.91 -17.20
CA PRO A 11 -2.25 19.06 -17.76
C PRO A 11 -2.80 20.43 -17.30
N ALA A 12 -4.11 20.53 -17.09
CA ALA A 12 -4.75 21.75 -16.60
C ALA A 12 -4.39 22.04 -15.14
N GLU A 13 -4.42 21.03 -14.27
CA GLU A 13 -4.03 21.14 -12.85
C GLU A 13 -2.57 21.59 -12.70
N ARG A 14 -1.66 21.02 -13.50
CA ARG A 14 -0.25 21.43 -13.52
C ARG A 14 -0.08 22.88 -13.97
N THR A 15 -0.80 23.29 -15.01
CA THR A 15 -0.78 24.69 -15.49
C THR A 15 -1.29 25.67 -14.43
N GLN A 16 -2.21 25.23 -13.58
CA GLN A 16 -2.76 26.01 -12.46
C GLN A 16 -1.89 25.97 -11.19
N GLY A 17 -0.78 25.22 -11.20
CA GLY A 17 0.10 25.07 -10.03
C GLY A 17 -0.52 24.24 -8.90
N VAL A 18 -1.44 23.33 -9.23
CA VAL A 18 -1.93 22.31 -8.29
C VAL A 18 -0.76 21.42 -7.90
N ARG A 19 -0.65 21.10 -6.61
CA ARG A 19 0.40 20.23 -6.08
C ARG A 19 -0.14 18.82 -5.87
N VAL A 20 0.75 17.82 -5.89
CA VAL A 20 0.41 16.43 -5.58
C VAL A 20 -0.32 16.30 -4.23
N ASP A 21 0.10 17.06 -3.21
CA ASP A 21 -0.55 17.06 -1.90
C ASP A 21 -2.03 17.46 -1.93
N SER A 22 -2.45 18.24 -2.92
CA SER A 22 -3.85 18.68 -3.10
C SER A 22 -4.74 17.60 -3.71
N VAL A 23 -4.16 16.56 -4.31
CA VAL A 23 -4.87 15.44 -4.94
C VAL A 23 -4.59 14.12 -4.23
N MET A 24 -4.10 14.18 -2.99
CA MET A 24 -3.84 13.04 -2.14
C MET A 24 -4.98 12.84 -1.14
N PHE A 25 -5.48 11.62 -1.05
CA PHE A 25 -6.44 11.23 -0.03
C PHE A 25 -5.71 10.64 1.17
N ARG A 26 -6.18 10.96 2.37
CA ARG A 26 -5.64 10.43 3.63
C ARG A 26 -6.75 9.77 4.41
N MET A 27 -6.48 8.56 4.88
CA MET A 27 -7.33 7.87 5.86
C MET A 27 -6.46 7.11 6.83
N ASP A 28 -6.87 7.03 8.09
CA ASP A 28 -6.16 6.22 9.07
C ASP A 28 -6.37 4.72 8.81
N TRP A 29 -5.62 3.87 9.52
CA TRP A 29 -5.75 2.42 9.46
C TRP A 29 -7.14 1.91 9.84
N THR A 30 -7.97 2.76 10.45
CA THR A 30 -9.32 2.43 10.85
C THR A 30 -10.37 2.71 9.79
N GLY A 31 -10.00 3.47 8.76
CA GLY A 31 -10.79 3.72 7.56
C GLY A 31 -11.21 5.16 7.36
N GLU A 32 -12.23 5.33 6.55
CA GLU A 32 -12.77 6.64 6.19
C GLU A 32 -13.49 7.29 7.38
N ASP A 33 -13.37 8.62 7.50
CA ASP A 33 -14.18 9.40 8.45
C ASP A 33 -15.68 9.25 8.19
N TYR A 34 -16.05 9.13 6.91
CA TYR A 34 -17.42 8.95 6.45
C TYR A 34 -17.46 7.93 5.32
N PRO A 35 -18.45 7.01 5.33
CA PRO A 35 -18.56 5.99 4.30
C PRO A 35 -18.57 6.53 2.88
N GLY A 36 -17.72 5.97 2.02
CA GLY A 36 -17.67 6.25 0.58
C GLY A 36 -16.86 7.48 0.17
N HIS A 37 -16.14 8.13 1.09
CA HIS A 37 -15.26 9.26 0.79
C HIS A 37 -14.09 8.90 -0.13
N LEU A 38 -13.44 7.77 0.08
CA LEU A 38 -12.41 7.16 -0.75
C LEU A 38 -12.95 6.88 -2.15
N ALA A 39 -14.12 6.23 -2.26
CA ALA A 39 -14.77 5.98 -3.55
C ALA A 39 -15.07 7.29 -4.29
N ALA A 40 -15.60 8.29 -3.60
CA ALA A 40 -15.87 9.61 -4.16
C ALA A 40 -14.60 10.34 -4.61
N PHE A 41 -13.52 10.25 -3.83
CA PHE A 41 -12.21 10.78 -4.18
C PHE A 41 -11.66 10.11 -5.44
N VAL A 42 -11.66 8.77 -5.48
CA VAL A 42 -11.16 7.99 -6.63
C VAL A 42 -11.99 8.32 -7.88
N ALA A 43 -13.32 8.35 -7.77
CA ALA A 43 -14.20 8.72 -8.87
C ALA A 43 -13.94 10.16 -9.36
N GLY A 44 -13.61 11.07 -8.44
CA GLY A 44 -13.19 12.44 -8.75
C GLY A 44 -11.91 12.49 -9.58
N ARG A 45 -10.88 11.72 -9.20
CA ARG A 45 -9.62 11.65 -9.96
C ARG A 45 -9.80 11.00 -11.33
N VAL A 46 -10.52 9.89 -11.41
CA VAL A 46 -10.85 9.21 -12.68
C VAL A 46 -11.57 10.17 -13.63
N ARG A 47 -12.55 10.93 -13.13
CA ARG A 47 -13.24 11.95 -13.92
C ARG A 47 -12.32 13.09 -14.37
N ALA A 48 -11.37 13.51 -13.53
CA ALA A 48 -10.39 14.52 -13.89
C ALA A 48 -9.52 14.07 -15.09
N PHE A 49 -9.22 12.77 -15.17
CA PHE A 49 -8.53 12.17 -16.32
C PHE A 49 -9.43 11.97 -17.56
N GLY A 50 -10.70 12.38 -17.50
CA GLY A 50 -11.64 12.28 -18.62
C GLY A 50 -12.23 10.88 -18.80
N VAL A 51 -12.12 10.02 -17.78
CA VAL A 51 -12.70 8.66 -17.78
C VAL A 51 -14.01 8.67 -16.99
N GLU A 52 -14.99 7.89 -17.45
CA GLU A 52 -16.28 7.75 -16.78
C GLU A 52 -16.16 6.83 -15.54
N PRO A 53 -16.42 7.31 -14.32
CA PRO A 53 -16.16 6.55 -13.09
C PRO A 53 -17.34 5.68 -12.65
N THR A 54 -18.25 5.25 -13.54
CA THR A 54 -19.48 4.54 -13.15
C THR A 54 -19.21 3.22 -12.40
N ALA A 55 -18.05 2.60 -12.64
CA ALA A 55 -17.63 1.37 -11.96
C ALA A 55 -16.91 1.61 -10.62
N VAL A 56 -16.69 2.88 -10.23
CA VAL A 56 -15.97 3.25 -9.00
C VAL A 56 -16.98 3.39 -7.86
N ASP A 57 -17.12 2.34 -7.08
CA ASP A 57 -17.86 2.33 -5.81
C ASP A 57 -17.15 1.42 -4.80
N THR A 58 -17.64 1.41 -3.56
CA THR A 58 -17.19 0.48 -2.51
C THR A 58 -18.36 -0.23 -1.84
N ASP A 59 -19.57 -0.17 -2.42
CA ASP A 59 -20.79 -0.70 -1.80
C ASP A 59 -20.69 -2.21 -1.63
N VAL A 60 -20.08 -2.89 -2.61
CA VAL A 60 -19.81 -4.33 -2.52
C VAL A 60 -18.92 -4.69 -1.33
N VAL A 61 -17.96 -3.83 -0.98
CA VAL A 61 -17.06 -4.02 0.16
C VAL A 61 -17.82 -3.82 1.47
N TYR A 62 -18.68 -2.79 1.55
CA TYR A 62 -19.56 -2.57 2.70
C TYR A 62 -20.49 -3.77 2.94
N HIS A 63 -21.17 -4.25 1.91
CA HIS A 63 -22.06 -5.41 2.05
C HIS A 63 -21.32 -6.69 2.42
N ALA A 64 -20.12 -6.91 1.89
CA ALA A 64 -19.29 -8.04 2.30
C ALA A 64 -18.86 -7.91 3.77
N ALA A 65 -18.52 -6.70 4.23
CA ALA A 65 -18.12 -6.45 5.60
C ALA A 65 -19.26 -6.67 6.61
N GLU A 66 -20.49 -6.26 6.27
CA GLU A 66 -21.68 -6.47 7.12
C GLU A 66 -21.96 -7.95 7.41
N THR A 67 -21.52 -8.84 6.53
CA THR A 67 -21.80 -10.29 6.61
C THR A 67 -20.61 -11.13 7.06
N ASP A 68 -19.45 -10.51 7.30
CA ASP A 68 -18.23 -11.19 7.73
C ASP A 68 -17.98 -11.03 9.24
N PRO A 69 -18.27 -12.06 10.06
CA PRO A 69 -18.07 -12.00 11.51
C PRO A 69 -16.60 -12.04 11.93
N THR A 70 -15.68 -12.30 11.00
CA THR A 70 -14.23 -12.37 11.26
C THR A 70 -13.51 -11.06 10.95
N LEU A 71 -14.20 -10.11 10.31
CA LEU A 71 -13.64 -8.82 9.91
C LEU A 71 -13.19 -8.02 11.14
N ARG A 72 -11.92 -7.64 11.16
CA ARG A 72 -11.35 -6.70 12.11
C ARG A 72 -11.41 -5.29 11.53
N ARG A 73 -11.40 -4.30 12.41
CA ARG A 73 -11.46 -2.87 12.03
C ARG A 73 -10.39 -2.48 10.99
N GLY A 74 -9.17 -2.98 11.14
CA GLY A 74 -8.06 -2.70 10.21
C GLY A 74 -8.14 -3.43 8.87
N ASP A 75 -9.00 -4.45 8.74
CA ASP A 75 -9.15 -5.20 7.49
C ASP A 75 -10.00 -4.44 6.47
N PHE A 76 -10.89 -3.57 6.96
CA PHE A 76 -11.87 -2.90 6.12
C PHE A 76 -11.23 -1.94 5.10
N PRO A 77 -10.29 -1.05 5.48
CA PRO A 77 -9.64 -0.14 4.53
C PRO A 77 -8.81 -0.88 3.48
N VAL A 78 -8.14 -1.96 3.89
CA VAL A 78 -7.40 -2.84 2.97
C VAL A 78 -8.32 -3.41 1.89
N ARG A 79 -9.49 -3.95 2.29
CA ARG A 79 -10.47 -4.48 1.34
C ARG A 79 -11.03 -3.41 0.39
N GLN A 80 -11.22 -2.17 0.87
CA GLN A 80 -11.62 -1.05 0.01
C GLN A 80 -10.54 -0.73 -1.03
N LEU A 81 -9.27 -0.65 -0.62
CA LEU A 81 -8.14 -0.38 -1.50
C LEU A 81 -7.94 -1.51 -2.52
N ASP A 82 -8.03 -2.77 -2.11
CA ASP A 82 -7.96 -3.93 -3.00
C ASP A 82 -9.06 -3.90 -4.07
N HIS A 83 -10.29 -3.63 -3.64
CA HIS A 83 -11.42 -3.53 -4.56
C HIS A 83 -11.21 -2.40 -5.59
N LEU A 84 -10.85 -1.21 -5.11
CA LEU A 84 -10.65 -0.04 -5.97
C LEU A 84 -9.44 -0.21 -6.90
N SER A 85 -8.37 -0.87 -6.46
CA SER A 85 -7.23 -1.20 -7.31
C SER A 85 -7.66 -2.08 -8.49
N GLY A 86 -8.47 -3.11 -8.23
CA GLY A 86 -9.05 -3.96 -9.27
C GLY A 86 -9.97 -3.20 -10.25
N VAL A 87 -10.79 -2.28 -9.75
CA VAL A 87 -11.64 -1.42 -10.59
C VAL A 87 -10.79 -0.50 -11.47
N LEU A 88 -9.81 0.19 -10.89
CA LEU A 88 -8.98 1.19 -11.57
C LEU A 88 -8.13 0.59 -12.69
N ALA A 89 -7.66 -0.64 -12.53
CA ALA A 89 -6.91 -1.34 -13.58
C ALA A 89 -7.69 -1.40 -14.90
N ASN A 90 -9.01 -1.61 -14.85
CA ASN A 90 -9.87 -1.64 -16.04
C ASN A 90 -10.09 -0.25 -16.67
N LEU A 91 -9.76 0.81 -15.94
CA LEU A 91 -9.91 2.22 -16.35
C LEU A 91 -8.56 2.82 -16.81
N GLY A 92 -7.51 2.01 -16.94
CA GLY A 92 -6.16 2.48 -17.26
C GLY A 92 -5.58 3.39 -16.16
N CYS A 93 -6.03 3.22 -14.93
CA CYS A 93 -5.55 3.95 -13.77
C CYS A 93 -4.94 2.97 -12.76
N THR A 94 -4.06 3.48 -11.91
CA THR A 94 -3.46 2.70 -10.82
C THR A 94 -3.70 3.42 -9.51
N LEU A 95 -4.14 2.66 -8.51
CA LEU A 95 -4.15 3.12 -7.12
C LEU A 95 -2.72 3.12 -6.62
N ALA A 96 -2.22 4.28 -6.22
CA ALA A 96 -0.86 4.43 -5.71
C ALA A 96 -0.88 4.82 -4.24
N VAL A 97 0.11 4.36 -3.49
CA VAL A 97 0.30 4.69 -2.08
C VAL A 97 1.68 5.29 -1.86
N ARG A 98 1.71 6.36 -1.06
CA ARG A 98 2.94 6.90 -0.50
C ARG A 98 3.17 6.25 0.86
N ASP A 99 4.25 5.49 0.98
CA ASP A 99 4.54 4.72 2.18
C ASP A 99 5.30 5.58 3.19
N SER A 100 4.56 6.27 4.05
CA SER A 100 5.14 7.18 5.05
C SER A 100 5.64 6.47 6.31
N GLY A 101 5.51 5.14 6.40
CA GLY A 101 5.79 4.38 7.62
C GLY A 101 4.86 4.73 8.79
N THR A 102 3.70 5.32 8.51
CA THR A 102 2.68 5.67 9.50
C THR A 102 1.48 4.75 9.38
N ASP A 103 0.57 4.83 10.36
CA ASP A 103 -0.71 4.14 10.36
C ASP A 103 -1.76 4.85 9.47
N THR A 104 -1.32 5.71 8.53
CA THR A 104 -2.17 6.46 7.61
C THR A 104 -1.91 6.04 6.17
N TYR A 105 -2.98 5.66 5.47
CA TYR A 105 -2.95 5.47 4.03
C TYR A 105 -2.95 6.83 3.33
N GLU A 106 -1.85 7.12 2.62
CA GLU A 106 -1.72 8.27 1.73
C GLU A 106 -1.88 7.82 0.28
N VAL A 107 -3.08 8.02 -0.26
CA VAL A 107 -3.54 7.44 -1.52
C VAL A 107 -3.57 8.47 -2.64
N LEU A 108 -3.11 8.05 -3.82
CA LEU A 108 -3.15 8.78 -5.08
C LEU A 108 -3.80 7.90 -6.16
N VAL A 109 -4.32 8.54 -7.21
CA VAL A 109 -4.76 7.85 -8.43
C VAL A 109 -3.89 8.34 -9.59
N ALA A 110 -3.18 7.41 -10.22
CA ALA A 110 -2.29 7.68 -11.34
C ALA A 110 -2.90 7.22 -12.66
N LEU A 111 -2.84 8.06 -13.69
CA LEU A 111 -3.20 7.71 -15.06
C LEU A 111 -2.00 7.00 -15.73
N THR A 112 -2.01 5.67 -15.68
CA THR A 112 -0.89 4.83 -16.10
C THR A 112 -1.08 4.23 -17.49
N GLY A 113 -2.31 3.90 -17.87
CA GLY A 113 -2.58 3.07 -19.05
C GLY A 113 -1.93 1.70 -18.88
N GLU A 114 -0.99 1.37 -19.77
CA GLU A 114 -0.18 0.13 -19.70
C GLU A 114 1.18 0.33 -19.00
N ARG A 115 1.43 1.50 -18.41
CA ARG A 115 2.73 1.85 -17.80
C ARG A 115 2.80 1.41 -16.34
N GLU A 116 3.94 0.91 -15.92
CA GLU A 116 4.21 0.60 -14.50
C GLU A 116 4.62 1.86 -13.72
N LEU A 117 4.25 1.89 -12.43
CA LEU A 117 4.75 2.86 -11.46
C LEU A 117 6.10 2.37 -10.93
N THR A 118 7.20 2.87 -11.49
CA THR A 118 8.56 2.49 -11.09
C THR A 118 9.34 3.72 -10.65
N GLU A 119 10.08 3.58 -9.54
CA GLU A 119 11.03 4.58 -9.02
C GLU A 119 10.42 5.97 -8.75
N LEU A 120 9.13 6.04 -8.39
CA LEU A 120 8.46 7.30 -8.09
C LEU A 120 8.66 7.68 -6.63
N THR A 121 8.87 8.97 -6.37
CA THR A 121 8.96 9.53 -5.02
C THR A 121 8.13 10.80 -4.91
N HIS A 122 7.63 11.07 -3.71
CA HIS A 122 7.02 12.33 -3.34
C HIS A 122 7.60 12.82 -2.01
N GLN A 123 8.22 14.00 -2.05
CA GLN A 123 8.94 14.56 -0.88
C GLN A 123 10.01 13.60 -0.31
N GLY A 124 10.68 12.84 -1.19
CA GLY A 124 11.71 11.87 -0.79
C GLY A 124 11.18 10.55 -0.23
N ILE A 125 9.85 10.34 -0.23
CA ILE A 125 9.22 9.09 0.19
C ILE A 125 8.77 8.30 -1.05
N PRO A 126 8.99 6.98 -1.11
CA PRO A 126 8.53 6.14 -2.22
C PRO A 126 7.02 6.21 -2.45
N VAL A 127 6.63 6.20 -3.73
CA VAL A 127 5.24 6.05 -4.18
C VAL A 127 5.17 4.81 -5.06
N ARG A 128 4.33 3.86 -4.65
CA ARG A 128 4.20 2.55 -5.32
C ARG A 128 2.75 2.22 -5.65
N ALA A 129 2.55 1.29 -6.57
CA ALA A 129 1.22 0.76 -6.82
C ALA A 129 0.70 0.00 -5.58
N TRP A 130 -0.57 0.18 -5.24
CA TRP A 130 -1.21 -0.64 -4.21
C TRP A 130 -1.18 -2.11 -4.62
N GLY A 131 -0.82 -2.99 -3.68
CA GLY A 131 -0.65 -4.43 -3.94
C GLY A 131 0.66 -4.82 -4.64
N SER A 132 1.53 -3.85 -4.98
CA SER A 132 2.92 -4.19 -5.33
C SER A 132 3.69 -4.62 -4.09
N GLU A 133 4.59 -5.59 -4.25
CA GLU A 133 5.48 -6.01 -3.16
C GLU A 133 6.24 -4.79 -2.64
N PRO A 134 6.26 -4.56 -1.32
CA PRO A 134 7.03 -3.48 -0.76
C PRO A 134 8.52 -3.72 -1.06
N GLU A 135 9.28 -2.63 -1.27
CA GLU A 135 10.73 -2.73 -1.49
C GLU A 135 11.44 -3.32 -0.27
N GLU A 136 10.83 -3.19 0.91
CA GLU A 136 11.33 -3.73 2.17
C GLU A 136 10.24 -4.57 2.88
N THR A 137 10.62 -5.69 3.47
CA THR A 137 9.77 -6.58 4.26
C THR A 137 10.20 -6.53 5.72
N LEU A 138 9.27 -6.24 6.62
CA LEU A 138 9.52 -6.34 8.05
C LEU A 138 9.39 -7.81 8.49
N VAL A 139 10.46 -8.37 9.05
CA VAL A 139 10.47 -9.72 9.63
C VAL A 139 10.70 -9.57 11.12
N SER A 140 9.81 -10.15 11.93
CA SER A 140 10.00 -10.18 13.37
C SER A 140 9.73 -11.55 13.97
N LEU A 141 10.39 -11.85 15.09
CA LEU A 141 10.23 -13.10 15.83
C LEU A 141 10.69 -12.92 17.28
N ASN A 142 10.30 -13.85 18.15
CA ASN A 142 10.94 -14.00 19.46
C ASN A 142 11.94 -15.16 19.39
N CYS A 143 13.19 -14.94 19.81
CA CYS A 143 14.21 -15.98 19.83
C CYS A 143 13.74 -17.14 20.73
N PRO A 144 13.71 -18.38 20.23
CA PRO A 144 13.26 -19.52 21.03
C PRO A 144 14.18 -19.82 22.24
N ASP A 145 15.44 -19.37 22.19
CA ASP A 145 16.45 -19.68 23.22
C ASP A 145 16.47 -18.63 24.35
N CYS A 146 16.41 -17.34 24.02
CA CYS A 146 16.49 -16.26 25.01
C CYS A 146 15.21 -15.40 25.14
N SER A 147 14.20 -15.65 24.30
CA SER A 147 12.94 -14.87 24.23
C SER A 147 13.10 -13.40 23.83
N GLU A 148 14.28 -12.99 23.38
CA GLU A 148 14.50 -11.64 22.85
C GLU A 148 13.72 -11.44 21.55
N MET A 149 13.10 -10.26 21.39
CA MET A 149 12.40 -9.89 20.17
C MET A 149 13.41 -9.35 19.16
N LEU A 150 13.43 -9.93 17.98
CA LEU A 150 14.26 -9.48 16.86
C LEU A 150 13.35 -8.94 15.76
N VAL A 151 13.77 -7.83 15.15
CA VAL A 151 13.07 -7.16 14.06
C VAL A 151 14.11 -6.77 13.01
N TRP A 152 13.87 -7.18 11.78
CA TRP A 152 14.65 -6.76 10.61
C TRP A 152 13.71 -6.09 9.62
N GLU A 153 14.17 -5.00 9.03
CA GLU A 153 13.57 -4.37 7.84
C GLU A 153 14.47 -4.75 6.67
N LEU A 154 13.98 -5.62 5.79
CA LEU A 154 14.79 -6.26 4.76
C LEU A 154 14.41 -5.76 3.37
N PRO A 155 15.33 -5.17 2.60
CA PRO A 155 15.12 -4.99 1.18
C PRO A 155 14.75 -6.31 0.50
N ALA A 156 13.92 -6.26 -0.54
CA ALA A 156 13.46 -7.44 -1.30
C ALA A 156 14.61 -8.26 -1.92
N THR A 157 15.83 -7.70 -1.95
CA THR A 157 17.04 -8.36 -2.44
C THR A 157 17.89 -9.01 -1.34
N GLU A 158 17.57 -8.77 -0.07
CA GLU A 158 18.30 -9.29 1.09
C GLU A 158 17.59 -10.49 1.71
N THR A 159 18.36 -11.28 2.46
CA THR A 159 17.85 -12.48 3.14
C THR A 159 18.42 -12.52 4.56
N LEU A 160 17.72 -13.18 5.47
CA LEU A 160 18.22 -13.43 6.83
C LEU A 160 19.19 -14.63 6.92
N ALA A 161 19.77 -15.04 5.80
CA ALA A 161 20.80 -16.07 5.81
C ALA A 161 21.97 -15.60 6.71
N ASP A 162 22.42 -16.50 7.57
CA ASP A 162 23.50 -16.27 8.55
C ASP A 162 23.19 -15.31 9.71
N GLU A 163 22.00 -14.70 9.75
CA GLU A 163 21.54 -13.89 10.88
C GLU A 163 21.36 -14.73 12.15
N ARG A 164 21.76 -14.14 13.28
CA ARG A 164 21.78 -14.81 14.58
C ARG A 164 21.23 -13.88 15.63
N CYS A 165 20.62 -14.47 16.66
CA CYS A 165 20.36 -13.73 17.87
C CYS A 165 21.67 -13.40 18.58
N ASP A 166 21.70 -12.31 19.37
CA ASP A 166 22.82 -11.93 20.23
C ASP A 166 23.19 -13.01 21.24
N CYS A 167 22.24 -13.89 21.60
CA CYS A 167 22.52 -15.08 22.42
C CYS A 167 23.30 -16.19 21.67
N GLY A 168 23.55 -16.00 20.36
CA GLY A 168 24.25 -16.92 19.48
C GLY A 168 23.35 -17.90 18.72
N ALA A 169 22.05 -17.90 18.98
CA ALA A 169 21.10 -18.81 18.34
C ALA A 169 21.06 -18.62 16.83
N VAL A 170 21.12 -19.74 16.09
CA VAL A 170 20.83 -19.77 14.65
C VAL A 170 19.33 -19.74 14.49
N LEU A 171 18.81 -18.80 13.71
CA LEU A 171 17.37 -18.62 13.52
C LEU A 171 16.93 -19.01 12.10
N PHE A 172 17.82 -18.88 11.12
CA PHE A 172 17.54 -19.11 9.72
C PHE A 172 18.53 -20.09 9.10
N ASP A 173 18.10 -20.79 8.05
CA ASP A 173 18.99 -21.61 7.24
C ASP A 173 19.78 -20.77 6.21
N ALA A 174 20.65 -21.44 5.45
CA ALA A 174 21.49 -20.79 4.44
C ALA A 174 20.71 -20.17 3.25
N SER A 175 19.40 -20.41 3.18
CA SER A 175 18.49 -19.78 2.21
C SER A 175 17.62 -18.69 2.84
N GLY A 176 17.87 -18.33 4.10
CA GLY A 176 17.12 -17.32 4.83
C GLY A 176 15.75 -17.79 5.33
N ARG A 177 15.48 -19.09 5.34
CA ARG A 177 14.19 -19.62 5.84
C ARG A 177 14.26 -19.88 7.34
N PRO A 178 13.21 -19.56 8.10
CA PRO A 178 13.18 -19.80 9.54
C PRO A 178 13.32 -21.30 9.83
N LEU A 179 14.12 -21.64 10.85
CA LEU A 179 14.27 -23.01 11.34
C LEU A 179 12.95 -23.51 11.97
N PRO A 180 12.73 -24.83 12.10
CA PRO A 180 11.44 -25.39 12.53
C PRO A 180 10.90 -24.93 13.89
N ASN A 181 11.77 -24.43 14.78
CA ASN A 181 11.43 -23.92 16.10
C ASN A 181 11.30 -22.39 16.15
N VAL A 182 11.44 -21.72 15.01
CA VAL A 182 11.32 -20.27 14.86
C VAL A 182 9.95 -19.94 14.29
N THR A 183 9.23 -19.05 14.95
CA THR A 183 7.93 -18.55 14.50
C THR A 183 8.06 -17.06 14.22
N LEU A 184 7.79 -16.68 12.98
CA LEU A 184 7.70 -15.28 12.59
C LEU A 184 6.37 -14.70 13.10
N HIS A 185 6.38 -13.41 13.42
CA HIS A 185 5.16 -12.65 13.67
C HIS A 185 4.72 -11.95 12.39
N ASP A 186 3.41 -11.98 12.16
CA ASP A 186 2.72 -11.21 11.12
C ASP A 186 2.38 -9.79 11.61
#